data_AF-X1DH35-F1
#
_entry.id   AF-X1DH35-F1
#
_cell.length_a   1.000
_cell.length_b   1.000
_cell.length_c   1.000
_cell.angle_alpha   90.00
_cell.angle_beta   90.00
_cell.angle_gamma   90.00
#
_symmetry.space_group_name_H-M   'P 1'
#
loop_
_entity.id
_entity.type
_entity.pdbx_description
1 polymer ?
#
loop_
_entity_poly.entity_id
_entity_poly.type
_entity_poly.pdbx_seq_one_letter_code
_entity_poly.pdbx_strand_id
1 'polypeptide(L)'
;MGIELVVFSFKFLSIDTNGSNPVVIKQISPYVDRVALDLKGPLEQEKLEKITGIKVDINKIKETFEFLNVLEEIEFEIRTTYIESLLSSVDIEKIIYSLKELKFSGNFVIQQYQSSEGVGEEFKRIFSKPEHETLVNILRPYGDLELPFKIFLRDEIVGYCNINELDR
;
A
#
# COMPACT_ATOMS: atom_id res chain seq x y z
N MET A 1 37.50 19.52 -24.04
CA MET A 1 36.09 19.45 -24.47
C MET A 1 35.55 18.13 -23.95
N GLY A 2 34.95 18.13 -22.77
CA GLY A 2 34.41 16.93 -22.14
C GLY A 2 32.98 16.71 -22.62
N ILE A 3 32.64 15.47 -22.96
CA ILE A 3 31.25 15.11 -23.25
C ILE A 3 30.61 14.79 -21.91
N GLU A 4 29.70 15.65 -21.45
CA GLU A 4 28.85 15.38 -20.31
C GLU A 4 27.64 14.59 -20.82
N LEU A 5 27.61 13.30 -20.51
CA LEU A 5 26.50 12.42 -20.84
C LEU A 5 25.40 12.64 -19.81
N VAL A 6 24.54 13.63 -20.05
CA VAL A 6 23.30 13.78 -19.32
C VAL A 6 22.30 12.78 -19.90
N VAL A 7 22.28 11.56 -19.34
CA VAL A 7 21.30 10.54 -19.68
C VAL A 7 20.01 10.85 -18.93
N PHE A 8 19.06 11.50 -19.60
CA PHE A 8 17.67 11.54 -19.14
C PHE A 8 16.92 10.35 -19.75
N SER A 9 16.80 9.26 -19.00
CA SER A 9 15.90 8.16 -19.34
C SER A 9 14.66 8.23 -18.46
N PHE A 10 13.71 9.10 -18.81
CA PHE A 10 12.41 9.17 -18.12
C PHE A 10 11.47 8.08 -18.63
N LYS A 11 11.66 6.86 -18.11
CA LYS A 11 10.60 5.86 -18.00
C LYS A 11 10.73 5.23 -16.62
N PHE A 12 9.97 5.74 -15.66
CA PHE A 12 9.84 5.13 -14.34
C PHE A 12 9.06 3.83 -14.50
N LEU A 13 9.74 2.69 -14.44
CA LEU A 13 9.08 1.40 -14.41
C LEU A 13 8.59 1.17 -12.98
N SER A 14 7.29 1.34 -12.78
CA SER A 14 6.62 1.01 -11.53
C SER A 14 5.96 -0.36 -11.61
N ILE A 15 6.05 -1.14 -10.55
CA ILE A 15 5.30 -2.40 -10.41
C ILE A 15 4.41 -2.37 -9.18
N ASP A 16 3.25 -3.02 -9.30
CA ASP A 16 2.37 -3.32 -8.18
C ASP A 16 2.46 -4.83 -7.89
N THR A 17 2.59 -5.20 -6.62
CA THR A 17 2.69 -6.60 -6.17
C THR A 17 1.93 -6.80 -4.87
N ASN A 18 1.43 -8.02 -4.63
CA ASN A 18 0.89 -8.41 -3.31
C ASN A 18 1.93 -9.08 -2.41
N GLY A 19 3.19 -9.20 -2.86
CA GLY A 19 4.30 -9.77 -2.10
C GLY A 19 4.31 -11.29 -1.96
N SER A 20 3.43 -12.01 -2.65
CA SER A 20 3.35 -13.49 -2.57
C SER A 20 4.49 -14.23 -3.28
N ASN A 21 5.33 -13.53 -4.07
CA ASN A 21 6.43 -14.14 -4.83
C ASN A 21 7.74 -13.32 -4.69
N PRO A 22 8.46 -13.46 -3.56
CA PRO A 22 9.68 -12.72 -3.30
C PRO A 22 10.79 -13.02 -4.33
N VAL A 23 10.83 -14.24 -4.89
CA VAL A 23 11.83 -14.62 -5.90
C VAL A 23 11.72 -13.72 -7.13
N VAL A 24 10.50 -13.52 -7.64
CA VAL A 24 10.28 -12.64 -8.81
C VAL A 24 10.59 -11.19 -8.46
N ILE A 25 10.18 -10.70 -7.28
CA ILE A 25 10.48 -9.33 -6.86
C ILE A 25 11.98 -9.07 -6.81
N LYS A 26 12.77 -10.00 -6.24
CA LYS A 26 14.23 -9.89 -6.21
C LYS A 26 14.87 -9.90 -7.60
N GLN A 27 14.28 -10.60 -8.56
CA GLN A 27 14.79 -10.66 -9.93
C GLN A 27 14.51 -9.39 -10.73
N ILE A 28 13.35 -8.76 -10.50
CA ILE A 28 12.93 -7.60 -11.28
C ILE A 28 13.32 -6.27 -10.63
N SER A 29 13.60 -6.24 -9.32
CA SER A 29 13.95 -5.02 -8.58
C SER A 29 15.10 -4.21 -9.19
N PRO A 30 16.15 -4.80 -9.83
CA PRO A 30 17.21 -4.01 -10.46
C PRO A 30 16.77 -3.23 -11.71
N TYR A 31 15.55 -3.46 -12.20
CA TYR A 31 15.02 -2.87 -13.44
C TYR A 31 13.82 -1.95 -13.21
N VAL A 32 13.38 -1.78 -11.96
CA VAL A 32 12.22 -0.97 -11.60
C VAL A 32 12.64 0.18 -10.70
N ASP A 33 12.03 1.34 -10.91
CA ASP A 33 12.29 2.54 -10.10
C ASP A 33 11.38 2.60 -8.88
N ARG A 34 10.24 1.91 -8.93
CA ARG A 34 9.20 1.98 -7.91
C ARG A 34 8.47 0.67 -7.72
N VAL A 35 8.19 0.33 -6.47
CA VAL A 35 7.39 -0.83 -6.10
C VAL A 35 6.26 -0.40 -5.17
N ALA A 36 5.02 -0.75 -5.50
CA ALA A 36 3.90 -0.67 -4.58
C ALA A 36 3.52 -2.08 -4.08
N LEU A 37 3.61 -2.31 -2.78
CA LEU A 37 3.15 -3.54 -2.14
C LEU A 37 1.71 -3.37 -1.65
N ASP A 38 0.77 -4.05 -2.32
CA ASP A 38 -0.64 -4.17 -1.95
C ASP A 38 -0.80 -5.11 -0.75
N LEU A 39 -0.67 -4.52 0.44
CA LEU A 39 -0.92 -5.18 1.72
C LEU A 39 -2.42 -5.14 2.00
N LYS A 40 -3.09 -6.27 1.74
CA LYS A 40 -4.55 -6.38 1.76
C LYS A 40 -5.19 -6.29 3.16
N GLY A 41 -4.40 -6.32 4.23
CA GLY A 41 -4.87 -6.29 5.61
C GLY A 41 -3.71 -6.40 6.61
N PRO A 42 -3.99 -6.48 7.92
CA PRO A 42 -2.95 -6.71 8.93
C PRO A 42 -2.22 -8.03 8.65
N LEU A 43 -0.97 -8.14 9.10
CA LEU A 43 -0.13 -9.35 8.93
C LEU A 43 -0.58 -10.50 9.86
N GLU A 44 -1.87 -10.85 9.77
CA GLU A 44 -2.57 -11.88 10.51
C GLU A 44 -3.11 -12.92 9.53
N GLN A 45 -2.74 -14.19 9.73
CA GLN A 45 -3.00 -15.28 8.79
C GLN A 45 -4.49 -15.39 8.43
N GLU A 46 -5.34 -15.51 9.44
CA GLU A 46 -6.78 -15.68 9.25
C GLU A 46 -7.42 -14.48 8.55
N LYS A 47 -6.97 -13.25 8.86
CA LYS A 47 -7.52 -12.04 8.27
C LYS A 47 -7.16 -11.92 6.79
N LEU A 48 -5.89 -12.16 6.43
CA LEU A 48 -5.46 -12.13 5.03
C LEU A 48 -6.10 -13.25 4.21
N GLU A 49 -6.21 -14.46 4.74
CA GLU A 49 -6.92 -15.56 4.06
C GLU A 49 -8.40 -15.24 3.86
N LYS A 50 -9.05 -14.64 4.87
CA LYS A 50 -10.46 -14.21 4.76
C LYS A 50 -10.65 -13.15 3.69
N ILE A 51 -9.75 -12.16 3.61
CA ILE A 51 -9.83 -11.07 2.62
C ILE A 51 -9.53 -11.58 1.20
N THR A 52 -8.55 -12.48 1.06
CA THR A 52 -8.09 -12.97 -0.25
C THR A 52 -8.90 -14.16 -0.79
N GLY A 53 -9.60 -14.88 0.08
CA GLY A 53 -10.32 -16.10 -0.26
C GLY A 53 -9.42 -17.30 -0.56
N ILE A 54 -8.10 -17.19 -0.33
CA ILE A 54 -7.11 -18.24 -0.60
C ILE A 54 -6.17 -18.40 0.59
N LYS A 55 -5.42 -19.50 0.60
CA LYS A 55 -4.30 -19.67 1.53
C LYS A 55 -3.19 -18.67 1.20
N VAL A 56 -2.76 -17.93 2.22
CA VAL A 56 -1.70 -16.91 2.12
C VAL A 56 -0.45 -17.44 2.82
N ASP A 57 0.73 -17.11 2.32
CA ASP A 57 1.97 -17.34 3.05
C ASP A 57 2.52 -15.99 3.50
N ILE A 58 2.27 -15.62 4.76
CA ILE A 58 2.68 -14.33 5.32
C ILE A 58 4.20 -14.18 5.29
N ASN A 59 4.96 -15.27 5.40
CA ASN A 59 6.40 -15.19 5.41
C ASN A 59 6.94 -14.70 4.06
N LYS A 60 6.27 -15.03 2.94
CA LYS A 60 6.64 -14.51 1.61
C LYS A 60 6.38 -13.02 1.49
N ILE A 61 5.28 -12.53 2.06
CA ILE A 61 4.95 -11.09 2.10
C ILE A 61 6.00 -10.35 2.94
N LYS A 62 6.36 -10.89 4.11
CA LYS A 62 7.42 -10.34 4.98
C LYS A 62 8.77 -10.34 4.28
N GLU A 63 9.16 -11.44 3.64
CA GLU A 63 10.41 -11.54 2.87
C GLU A 63 10.46 -10.50 1.74
N THR A 64 9.35 -10.29 1.03
CA THR A 64 9.25 -9.25 0.00
C THR A 64 9.39 -7.86 0.60
N PHE A 65 8.67 -7.58 1.70
CA PHE A 65 8.75 -6.31 2.41
C PHE A 65 10.18 -6.03 2.88
N GLU A 66 10.81 -6.98 3.58
CA GLU A 66 12.15 -6.82 4.16
C GLU A 66 13.19 -6.55 3.08
N PHE A 67 13.09 -7.24 1.95
CA PHE A 67 13.94 -7.02 0.80
C PHE A 67 13.77 -5.61 0.22
N LEU A 68 12.54 -5.17 -0.02
CA LEU A 68 12.27 -3.85 -0.59
C LEU A 68 12.62 -2.71 0.37
N ASN A 69 12.39 -2.89 1.67
CA ASN A 69 12.59 -1.87 2.70
C ASN A 69 14.06 -1.48 2.90
N VAL A 70 15.01 -2.27 2.40
CA VAL A 70 16.45 -1.97 2.47
C VAL A 70 17.02 -1.41 1.16
N LEU A 71 16.22 -1.28 0.10
CA LEU A 71 16.68 -0.77 -1.19
C LEU A 71 16.46 0.74 -1.29
N GLU A 72 17.53 1.51 -1.18
CA GLU A 72 17.47 2.99 -1.21
C GLU A 72 17.17 3.55 -2.61
N GLU A 73 17.54 2.82 -3.66
CA GLU A 73 17.37 3.22 -5.07
C GLU A 73 15.95 3.01 -5.60
N ILE A 74 15.06 2.37 -4.82
CA ILE A 74 13.69 2.05 -5.22
C ILE A 74 12.72 2.84 -4.36
N GLU A 75 11.81 3.58 -5.00
CA GLU A 75 10.67 4.15 -4.29
C GLU A 75 9.73 3.02 -3.83
N PHE A 76 9.69 2.77 -2.53
CA PHE A 76 8.87 1.72 -1.94
C PHE A 76 7.63 2.30 -1.24
N GLU A 77 6.46 1.91 -1.72
CA GLU A 77 5.16 2.29 -1.16
C GLU A 77 4.37 1.05 -0.73
N ILE A 78 3.62 1.17 0.37
CA ILE A 78 2.67 0.16 0.82
C ILE A 78 1.27 0.72 0.61
N ARG A 79 0.39 -0.11 0.06
CA ARG A 79 -0.99 0.24 -0.23
C ARG A 79 -1.92 -0.72 0.49
N THR A 80 -3.02 -0.21 1.00
CA THR A 80 -4.14 -1.01 1.48
C THR A 80 -5.43 -0.45 0.91
N THR A 81 -6.13 -1.24 0.10
CA THR A 81 -7.48 -0.88 -0.38
C THR A 81 -8.49 -1.09 0.75
N TYR A 82 -9.14 -0.03 1.20
CA TYR A 82 -10.15 -0.08 2.25
C TYR A 82 -11.52 -0.43 1.68
N ILE A 83 -12.12 -1.49 2.23
CA ILE A 83 -13.50 -1.92 1.99
C ILE A 83 -14.11 -2.21 3.36
N GLU A 84 -15.21 -1.53 3.70
CA GLU A 84 -15.80 -1.56 5.05
C GLU A 84 -16.24 -2.98 5.49
N SER A 85 -16.70 -3.81 4.55
CA SER A 85 -17.07 -5.21 4.84
C SER A 85 -15.87 -6.14 5.08
N LEU A 86 -14.65 -5.71 4.76
CA LEU A 86 -13.43 -6.51 4.90
C LEU A 86 -12.49 -5.99 5.99
N LEU A 87 -12.41 -4.66 6.17
CA LEU A 87 -11.48 -3.98 7.05
C LEU A 87 -12.20 -2.99 7.96
N SER A 88 -11.79 -2.98 9.22
CA SER A 88 -12.22 -2.03 10.26
C SER A 88 -11.09 -1.03 10.56
N SER A 89 -11.41 0.03 11.32
CA SER A 89 -10.39 0.95 11.85
C SER A 89 -9.32 0.23 12.68
N VAL A 90 -9.71 -0.80 13.45
CA VAL A 90 -8.78 -1.64 14.23
C VAL A 90 -7.82 -2.41 13.34
N ASP A 91 -8.26 -2.84 12.15
CA ASP A 91 -7.39 -3.51 11.19
C ASP A 91 -6.35 -2.54 10.61
N ILE A 92 -6.74 -1.30 10.33
CA ILE A 92 -5.83 -0.24 9.88
C ILE A 92 -4.81 0.10 10.97
N GLU A 93 -5.26 0.22 12.22
CA GLU A 93 -4.40 0.44 13.38
C GLU A 93 -3.31 -0.66 13.49
N LYS A 94 -3.71 -1.93 13.37
CA LYS A 94 -2.78 -3.08 13.40
C LYS A 94 -1.76 -3.04 12.26
N ILE A 95 -2.15 -2.60 11.06
CA ILE A 95 -1.21 -2.41 9.95
C ILE A 95 -0.19 -1.33 10.32
N ILE A 96 -0.64 -0.16 10.78
CA ILE A 96 0.22 0.96 11.16
C ILE A 96 1.23 0.54 12.24
N TYR A 97 0.79 -0.18 13.28
CA TYR A 97 1.71 -0.70 14.30
C TYR A 97 2.71 -1.71 13.74
N SER A 98 2.26 -2.63 12.88
CA SER A 98 3.15 -3.61 12.24
C SER A 98 4.22 -2.91 11.39
N LEU A 99 3.85 -1.89 10.61
CA LEU A 99 4.79 -1.10 9.81
C LEU A 99 5.80 -0.35 10.68
N LYS A 100 5.37 0.16 11.84
CA LYS A 100 6.26 0.79 12.82
C LYS A 100 7.26 -0.21 13.40
N GLU A 101 6.82 -1.39 13.79
CA GLU A 101 7.70 -2.47 14.30
C GLU A 101 8.72 -2.93 13.25
N LEU A 102 8.27 -3.02 12.00
CA LEU A 102 9.09 -3.36 10.84
C LEU A 102 10.02 -2.22 10.38
N LYS A 103 9.99 -1.06 11.07
CA LYS A 103 10.79 0.13 10.74
C LYS A 103 10.63 0.57 9.28
N PHE A 104 9.41 0.50 8.77
CA PHE A 104 9.09 1.03 7.45
C PHE A 104 9.29 2.55 7.44
N SER A 105 9.86 3.07 6.36
CA SER A 105 10.14 4.52 6.21
C SER A 105 9.60 5.17 4.93
N GLY A 106 8.81 4.42 4.15
CA GLY A 106 8.23 4.91 2.89
C GLY A 106 6.87 5.58 3.06
N ASN A 107 6.03 5.41 2.03
CA ASN A 107 4.65 5.89 2.03
C ASN A 107 3.70 4.72 2.34
N PHE A 108 2.78 4.91 3.29
CA PHE A 108 1.65 4.01 3.52
C PHE A 108 0.37 4.67 3.03
N VAL A 109 -0.32 4.06 2.08
CA VAL A 109 -1.46 4.65 1.39
C VAL A 109 -2.71 3.83 1.66
N ILE A 110 -3.71 4.47 2.27
CA ILE A 110 -5.06 3.95 2.33
C ILE A 110 -5.78 4.36 1.05
N GLN A 111 -6.26 3.37 0.29
CA GLN A 111 -6.91 3.57 -1.00
C GLN A 111 -8.41 3.30 -0.87
N GLN A 112 -9.25 4.25 -1.29
CA GLN A 112 -10.68 4.04 -1.41
C GLN A 112 -10.94 2.95 -2.46
N TYR A 113 -11.73 1.94 -2.10
CA TYR A 113 -12.21 0.97 -3.07
C TYR A 113 -13.09 1.66 -4.12
N GLN A 114 -12.74 1.47 -5.39
CA GLN A 114 -13.56 1.86 -6.52
C GLN A 114 -13.99 0.60 -7.27
N SER A 115 -15.27 0.50 -7.59
CA SER A 115 -15.74 -0.55 -8.49
C SER A 115 -15.22 -0.28 -9.90
N SER A 116 -14.67 -1.30 -10.55
CA SER A 116 -14.26 -1.22 -11.96
C SER A 116 -15.11 -2.12 -12.84
N GLU A 117 -15.25 -1.73 -14.10
CA GLU A 117 -15.81 -2.59 -15.13
C GLU A 117 -14.89 -3.82 -15.30
N GLY A 118 -15.44 -5.02 -15.09
CA GLY A 118 -14.69 -6.28 -15.13
C GLY A 118 -14.54 -7.00 -13.78
N VAL A 119 -14.86 -6.34 -12.67
CA VAL A 119 -15.12 -7.02 -11.39
C VAL A 119 -16.42 -7.81 -11.53
N GLY A 120 -16.39 -9.11 -11.24
CA GLY A 120 -17.55 -9.99 -11.37
C GLY A 120 -18.81 -9.37 -10.75
N GLU A 121 -19.96 -9.50 -11.43
CA GLU A 121 -21.25 -8.92 -11.02
C GLU A 121 -21.65 -9.32 -9.59
N GLU A 122 -21.12 -10.44 -9.08
CA GLU A 122 -21.22 -10.89 -7.71
C GLU A 122 -20.51 -9.97 -6.71
N PHE A 123 -19.30 -9.47 -7.03
CA PHE A 123 -18.51 -8.63 -6.13
C PHE A 123 -19.00 -7.18 -6.12
N LYS A 124 -19.56 -6.69 -7.24
CA LYS A 124 -20.23 -5.38 -7.30
C LYS A 124 -21.37 -5.24 -6.30
N ARG A 125 -21.99 -6.36 -5.91
CA ARG A 125 -23.09 -6.39 -4.94
C ARG A 125 -22.63 -6.56 -3.49
N ILE A 126 -21.39 -7.01 -3.28
CA ILE A 126 -20.86 -7.35 -1.94
C ILE A 126 -19.96 -6.22 -1.41
N PHE A 127 -19.24 -5.53 -2.28
CA PHE A 127 -18.34 -4.45 -1.91
C PHE A 127 -18.93 -3.09 -2.27
N SER A 128 -19.12 -2.25 -1.27
CA SER A 128 -19.48 -0.85 -1.42
C SER A 128 -18.22 0.02 -1.41
N LYS A 129 -18.23 1.08 -2.22
CA LYS A 129 -17.27 2.16 -2.10
C LYS A 129 -17.48 2.83 -0.73
N PRO A 130 -16.44 2.95 0.11
CA PRO A 130 -16.55 3.67 1.37
C PRO A 130 -16.60 5.18 1.13
N GLU A 131 -17.35 5.91 1.95
CA GLU A 131 -17.42 7.37 1.90
C GLU A 131 -16.08 8.02 2.27
N HIS A 132 -15.79 9.18 1.67
CA HIS A 132 -14.59 9.97 1.99
C HIS A 132 -14.46 10.24 3.50
N GLU A 133 -15.54 10.72 4.13
CA GLU A 133 -15.58 11.00 5.57
C GLU A 133 -15.26 9.78 6.44
N THR A 134 -15.65 8.58 6.00
CA THR A 134 -15.31 7.34 6.72
C THR A 134 -13.79 7.15 6.74
N LEU A 135 -13.13 7.33 5.61
CA LEU A 135 -11.67 7.19 5.50
C LEU A 135 -10.94 8.28 6.29
N VAL A 136 -11.40 9.53 6.21
CA VAL A 136 -10.84 10.65 6.99
C VAL A 136 -10.96 10.38 8.48
N ASN A 137 -12.13 9.92 8.96
CA ASN A 137 -12.35 9.61 10.37
C ASN A 137 -11.45 8.47 10.88
N ILE A 138 -11.18 7.47 10.03
CA ILE A 138 -10.25 6.38 10.36
C ILE A 138 -8.81 6.91 10.48
N LEU A 139 -8.41 7.84 9.62
CA LEU A 139 -7.02 8.30 9.51
C LEU A 139 -6.68 9.48 10.42
N ARG A 140 -7.67 10.31 10.80
CA ARG A 140 -7.49 11.51 11.65
C ARG A 140 -6.67 11.26 12.92
N PRO A 141 -6.82 10.15 13.67
CA PRO A 141 -6.01 9.89 14.86
C PRO A 141 -4.51 9.80 14.62
N TYR A 142 -4.06 9.63 13.37
CA TYR A 142 -2.65 9.43 13.03
C TYR A 142 -1.95 10.69 12.48
N GLY A 143 -2.65 11.80 12.25
CA GLY A 143 -2.08 13.01 11.62
C GLY A 143 -0.99 13.69 12.47
N ASP A 144 -1.12 13.64 13.79
CA ASP A 144 -0.15 14.25 14.72
C ASP A 144 0.88 13.26 15.28
N LEU A 145 0.86 12.00 14.82
CA LEU A 145 1.79 10.99 15.33
C LEU A 145 3.11 11.03 14.59
N GLU A 146 4.21 11.05 15.35
CA GLU A 146 5.54 10.80 14.82
C GLU A 146 5.69 9.32 14.45
N LEU A 147 5.55 9.04 13.16
CA LEU A 147 5.76 7.72 12.55
C LEU A 147 7.02 7.75 11.67
N PRO A 148 7.74 6.62 11.55
CA PRO A 148 8.92 6.56 10.68
C PRO A 148 8.58 6.63 9.19
N PHE A 149 7.30 6.48 8.84
CA PHE A 149 6.74 6.56 7.49
C PHE A 149 5.63 7.62 7.42
N LYS A 150 5.25 7.99 6.20
CA LYS A 150 4.16 8.95 5.95
C LYS A 150 2.88 8.20 5.60
N ILE A 151 1.74 8.70 6.07
CA ILE A 151 0.42 8.15 5.71
C ILE A 151 -0.25 9.05 4.68
N PHE A 152 -0.86 8.43 3.68
CA PHE A 152 -1.62 9.11 2.63
C PHE A 152 -3.02 8.51 2.49
N LEU A 153 -3.98 9.37 2.17
CA LEU A 153 -5.30 8.99 1.69
C LEU A 153 -5.32 9.14 0.16
N ARG A 154 -5.77 8.09 -0.53
CA ARG A 154 -6.04 8.12 -1.96
C ARG A 154 -7.50 7.80 -2.24
N ASP A 155 -8.26 8.79 -2.70
CA ASP A 155 -9.67 8.65 -3.06
C ASP A 155 -10.08 9.60 -4.19
N GLU A 156 -11.37 9.60 -4.54
CA GLU A 156 -11.89 10.45 -5.61
C GLU A 156 -12.01 11.94 -5.25
N ILE A 157 -11.96 12.30 -3.97
CA ILE A 157 -12.15 13.67 -3.47
C ILE A 157 -10.81 14.40 -3.39
N VAL A 158 -9.81 13.80 -2.73
CA VAL A 158 -8.49 14.40 -2.48
C VAL A 158 -7.39 13.87 -3.39
N GLY A 159 -7.69 12.86 -4.22
CA GLY A 159 -6.73 12.29 -5.16
C GLY A 159 -5.66 11.47 -4.44
N TYR A 160 -4.51 12.07 -4.13
CA TYR A 160 -3.43 11.47 -3.33
C TYR A 160 -2.93 12.54 -2.37
N CYS A 161 -3.35 12.47 -1.10
CA CYS A 161 -3.18 13.53 -0.13
C CYS A 161 -2.49 13.00 1.14
N ASN A 162 -1.53 13.77 1.67
CA ASN A 162 -0.94 13.45 2.96
C ASN A 162 -1.98 13.68 4.07
N ILE A 163 -2.09 12.79 5.05
CA ILE A 163 -3.14 12.91 6.06
C ILE A 163 -3.03 14.19 6.90
N ASN A 164 -1.84 14.79 7.00
CA ASN A 164 -1.59 16.04 7.74
C ASN A 164 -2.13 17.29 7.00
N GLU A 165 -2.60 17.11 5.77
CA GLU A 165 -3.15 18.15 4.91
C GLU A 165 -4.67 18.00 4.74
N LEU A 166 -5.31 16.98 5.32
CA LEU A 166 -6.74 16.71 5.13
C LEU A 166 -7.69 17.77 5.74
N ASP A 167 -7.25 18.48 6.78
CA ASP A 167 -8.06 19.50 7.48
C ASP A 167 -7.69 20.95 7.07
N ARG A 168 -6.89 21.15 6.01
CA ARG A 168 -6.44 22.48 5.52
C ARG A 168 -7.24 22.95 4.32
#